data_AF-A0A3C2DYK8-F1
#
_entry.id   AF-A0A3C2DYK8-F1
#
_cell.length_a   1.000
_cell.length_b   1.000
_cell.length_c   1.000
_cell.angle_alpha   90.00
_cell.angle_beta   90.00
_cell.angle_gamma   90.00
#
_symmetry.space_group_name_H-M   'P 1'
#
loop_
_entity.id
_entity.type
_entity.pdbx_description
1 polymer ?
#
loop_
_entity_poly.entity_id
_entity_poly.type
_entity_poly.pdbx_seq_one_letter_code
_entity_poly.pdbx_strand_id
1 'polypeptide(L)' 'AKTEIGWGHQIRSYVLHPYQMVKDLRTGVEKGNAQGVLDGGIDEFLEAALSGHGEGGEPAPEEV' A
#
# COMPACT_ATOMS: atom_id res chain seq x y z
N ALA A 1 19.60 -5.43 12.11
CA ALA A 1 20.31 -5.95 10.92
C ALA A 1 19.59 -5.43 9.68
N LYS A 2 20.30 -5.06 8.62
CA LYS A 2 19.67 -4.76 7.32
C LYS A 2 19.10 -6.07 6.78
N THR A 3 17.80 -6.11 6.52
CA THR A 3 17.18 -7.25 5.85
C THR A 3 17.86 -7.45 4.50
N GLU A 4 18.17 -8.70 4.15
CA GLU A 4 18.76 -9.01 2.86
C GLU A 4 17.84 -8.51 1.74
N ILE A 5 18.43 -7.86 0.73
CA ILE A 5 17.67 -7.38 -0.44
C ILE A 5 17.59 -8.56 -1.41
N GLY A 6 16.72 -9.51 -1.08
CA GLY A 6 16.38 -10.68 -1.88
C GLY A 6 14.97 -10.60 -2.44
N TRP A 7 14.70 -11.39 -3.47
CA TRP A 7 13.33 -11.60 -3.96
C TRP A 7 12.45 -12.17 -2.84
N GLY A 8 11.26 -11.58 -2.63
CA GLY A 8 10.34 -11.99 -1.57
C GLY A 8 10.50 -11.23 -0.25
N HIS A 9 11.54 -10.39 -0.11
CA HIS A 9 11.72 -9.51 1.05
C HIS A 9 11.13 -8.10 0.85
N GLN A 10 10.25 -7.91 -0.14
CA GLN A 10 9.53 -6.65 -0.34
C GLN A 10 8.28 -6.56 0.55
N ILE A 11 7.94 -5.35 1.01
CA ILE A 11 6.70 -5.11 1.77
C ILE A 11 5.56 -4.58 0.90
N ARG A 12 5.88 -3.98 -0.25
CA ARG A 12 4.90 -3.31 -1.10
C ARG A 12 5.36 -3.33 -2.55
N SER A 13 4.43 -3.57 -3.46
CA SER A 13 4.64 -3.49 -4.90
C SER A 13 4.10 -2.16 -5.44
N TYR A 14 4.88 -1.48 -6.28
CA TYR A 14 4.49 -0.28 -7.01
C TYR A 14 4.62 -0.57 -8.51
N VAL A 15 3.49 -0.60 -9.20
CA VAL A 15 3.42 -0.70 -10.65
C VAL A 15 2.97 0.64 -11.19
N LEU A 16 3.79 1.27 -12.02
CA LEU A 16 3.54 2.62 -12.54
C LEU A 16 3.08 2.63 -14.00
N HIS A 17 3.44 1.59 -14.76
CA HIS A 17 3.08 1.42 -16.17
C HIS A 17 2.89 -0.06 -16.53
N PRO A 18 1.98 -0.38 -17.47
CA PRO A 18 1.04 0.53 -18.15
C PRO A 18 -0.16 0.94 -17.28
N TYR A 19 -0.41 0.23 -16.19
CA TYR A 19 -1.43 0.54 -15.19
C TYR A 19 -0.77 1.00 -13.90
N GLN A 20 -1.45 1.86 -13.15
CA GLN A 20 -1.01 2.30 -11.84
C GLN A 20 -1.65 1.42 -10.78
N MET A 21 -0.80 0.83 -9.94
CA MET A 21 -1.25 0.00 -8.82
C MET A 21 -0.20 -0.02 -7.72
N VAL A 22 -0.65 0.14 -6.49
CA VAL A 22 0.15 -0.03 -5.29
C VAL A 22 -0.49 -1.09 -4.44
N LYS A 23 0.27 -2.10 -4.00
CA LYS A 23 -0.21 -3.20 -3.16
C LYS A 23 0.72 -3.44 -1.99
N ASP A 24 0.24 -3.27 -0.76
CA ASP A 24 0.98 -3.66 0.45
C ASP A 24 0.79 -5.16 0.69
N LEU A 25 1.89 -5.91 0.71
CA LEU A 25 1.88 -7.36 0.83
C LEU A 25 1.70 -7.84 2.27
N ARG A 26 1.86 -6.95 3.26
CA ARG A 26 1.70 -7.29 4.68
C ARG A 26 0.24 -7.18 5.12
N THR A 27 -0.46 -6.17 4.59
CA THR A 27 -1.83 -5.82 5.01
C THR A 27 -2.86 -6.16 3.93
N GLY A 28 -2.45 -6.36 2.67
CA GLY A 28 -3.34 -6.62 1.55
C GLY A 28 -3.99 -5.36 0.95
N VAL A 29 -3.72 -4.17 1.49
CA VAL A 29 -4.29 -2.90 1.00
C VAL A 29 -3.78 -2.60 -0.42
N GLU A 30 -4.69 -2.19 -1.29
CA GLU A 30 -4.43 -1.88 -2.70
C GLU A 30 -4.95 -0.51 -3.08
N LYS A 31 -4.19 0.26 -3.88
CA LYS A 31 -4.58 1.57 -4.39
C LYS A 31 -4.23 1.72 -5.87
N GLY A 32 -5.19 2.19 -6.67
CA GLY A 32 -4.99 2.46 -8.10
C GLY A 32 -4.26 3.77 -8.43
N ASN A 33 -4.28 4.75 -7.52
CA ASN A 33 -3.60 6.04 -7.73
C ASN A 33 -2.17 6.00 -7.18
N ALA A 34 -1.24 5.46 -7.96
CA ALA A 34 0.16 5.34 -7.53
C ALA A 34 0.85 6.69 -7.34
N GLN A 35 0.51 7.69 -8.16
CA GLN A 35 1.10 9.02 -8.06
C GLN A 35 0.78 9.67 -6.71
N GLY A 36 -0.49 9.65 -6.29
CA GLY A 36 -0.89 10.19 -4.99
C GLY A 36 -0.24 9.48 -3.80
N VAL A 37 0.12 8.19 -3.94
CA VAL A 37 0.90 7.48 -2.91
C VAL A 37 2.34 7.97 -2.86
N LEU A 38 2.97 8.18 -4.03
CA LEU A 38 4.33 8.71 -4.12
C LEU A 38 4.42 10.17 -3.63
N ASP A 39 3.35 10.93 -3.79
CA ASP A 39 3.22 12.31 -3.29
C ASP A 39 2.95 12.38 -1.77
N GLY A 40 2.83 11.22 -1.09
CA GLY A 40 2.76 11.13 0.37
C GLY A 40 1.45 10.62 0.94
N GLY A 41 0.45 10.30 0.10
CA GLY A 41 -0.83 9.71 0.55
C GLY A 41 -0.70 8.25 0.97
N ILE A 42 0.03 8.00 2.07
CA ILE A 42 0.37 6.67 2.60
C ILE A 42 -0.36 6.29 3.90
N ASP A 43 -1.20 7.18 4.43
CA ASP A 43 -1.83 7.04 5.75
C ASP A 43 -2.62 5.73 5.88
N GLU A 44 -3.41 5.39 4.86
CA GLU A 44 -4.18 4.14 4.80
C GLU A 44 -3.29 2.89 4.98
N PHE A 45 -2.09 2.89 4.39
CA PHE A 45 -1.17 1.78 4.56
C PHE A 45 -0.51 1.75 5.94
N LEU A 46 -0.31 2.91 6.55
CA LEU A 46 0.26 3.02 7.89
C LEU A 46 -0.76 2.57 8.94
N GLU A 47 -2.00 3.06 8.84
CA GLU A 47 -3.11 2.68 9.69
C GLU A 47 -3.34 1.16 9.63
N ALA A 48 -3.43 0.59 8.44
CA ALA A 48 -3.58 -0.86 8.26
C ALA A 48 -2.40 -1.67 8.84
N ALA A 49 -1.19 -1.12 8.82
CA ALA A 49 -0.02 -1.80 9.39
C ALA A 49 0.01 -1.73 10.93
N LEU A 50 -0.56 -0.69 11.52
CA LEU A 50 -0.57 -0.46 12.96
C LEU A 50 -1.78 -1.08 13.66
N SER A 51 -2.93 -1.17 12.99
CA SER A 51 -4.18 -1.72 13.55
C SER A 51 -4.13 -3.24 13.76
N GLY A 52 -3.15 -3.95 13.20
CA GLY A 52 -2.95 -5.39 13.40
C GLY A 52 -4.03 -6.28 12.78
N HIS A 53 -5.01 -5.70 12.09
CA HIS A 53 -6.05 -6.40 11.33
C HIS A 53 -5.82 -6.15 9.84
N GLY A 54 -5.33 -7.16 9.14
CA GLY A 54 -5.42 -7.23 7.69
C GLY A 54 -6.86 -7.51 7.28
N GLU A 55 -7.73 -6.52 7.41
CA GLU A 55 -9.03 -6.49 6.76
C GLU A 55 -9.01 -5.32 5.79
N GLY A 56 -9.19 -5.64 4.50
CA GLY A 56 -9.20 -4.66 3.41
C GLY A 56 -10.19 -3.55 3.73
N GLY A 57 -9.67 -2.35 3.96
CA GLY A 57 -10.45 -1.15 4.21
C GLY A 57 -11.32 -0.87 3.00
N GLU A 58 -12.63 -0.96 3.20
CA GLU A 58 -13.61 -0.39 2.28
C GLU A 58 -13.33 1.13 2.22
N PRO A 59 -13.11 1.72 1.03
CA PRO A 59 -12.79 3.14 0.94
C PRO A 59 -13.94 3.93 1.55
N ALA A 60 -13.63 4.76 2.56
CA ALA A 60 -14.57 5.70 3.12
C ALA A 60 -15.17 6.53 1.97
N PRO A 61 -16.51 6.68 1.88
CA PRO A 61 -17.13 7.43 0.80
C PRO A 61 -16.58 8.85 0.82
N GLU A 62 -16.03 9.28 -0.32
CA GLU A 62 -15.52 10.63 -0.51
C GLU A 62 -16.67 11.62 -0.24
N GLU A 63 -16.58 12.39 0.85
CA GLU A 63 -17.56 13.44 1.16
C GLU A 63 -17.46 14.57 0.12
N VAL A 64 -18.64 14.94 -0.39
CA VAL A 64 -18.92 15.97 -1.41
C VAL A 64 -18.69 17.40 -0.94
#